data_AF-A0A2A5M6L4-F1
#
_entry.id   AF-A0A2A5M6L4-F1
#
_cell.length_a   1.000
_cell.length_b   1.000
_cell.length_c   1.000
_cell.angle_alpha   90.00
_cell.angle_beta   90.00
_cell.angle_gamma   90.00
#
_symmetry.space_group_name_H-M   'P 1'
#
loop_
_entity.id
_entity.type
_entity.pdbx_description
1 polymer ?
#
loop_
_entity_poly.entity_id
_entity_poly.type
_entity_poly.pdbx_seq_one_letter_code
_entity_poly.pdbx_strand_id
1 'polypeptide(L)'
;VKYVPHYNVMGVAKAALESSVRYLARDLGVKGIRVNAISAGPIKTLAASGIGDFRMILKYNEINSPLKRNVSIEDVGNSAMYLLSDLANGVTGEIHYVDAGYNIMGMGDVEKNEEGQTVLCWDNQKG
;
A
#
# COMPACT_ATOMS: atom_id res chain seq x y z
N VAL A 1 5.54 2.00 -7.70
CA VAL A 1 5.58 3.16 -6.77
C VAL A 1 4.80 4.38 -7.28
N LYS A 2 4.07 5.07 -6.39
CA LYS A 2 3.40 6.36 -6.64
C LYS A 2 4.09 7.49 -5.86
N TYR A 3 3.93 8.74 -6.31
CA TYR A 3 4.40 9.91 -5.55
C TYR A 3 3.63 10.04 -4.23
N VAL A 4 4.37 10.33 -3.15
CA VAL A 4 3.82 10.65 -1.82
C VAL A 4 4.60 11.85 -1.28
N PRO A 5 3.92 12.87 -0.71
CA PRO A 5 4.59 13.99 -0.06
C PRO A 5 5.61 13.51 0.99
N HIS A 6 6.76 14.18 1.06
CA HIS A 6 7.85 13.87 2.01
C HIS A 6 8.49 12.48 1.91
N TYR A 7 8.11 11.66 0.92
CA TYR A 7 8.74 10.36 0.65
C TYR A 7 10.07 10.48 -0.13
N ASN A 8 10.32 11.61 -0.80
CA ASN A 8 11.60 12.00 -1.43
C ASN A 8 12.33 10.81 -2.11
N VAL A 9 13.59 10.56 -1.70
CA VAL A 9 14.44 9.50 -2.23
C VAL A 9 13.94 8.08 -1.92
N MET A 10 13.09 7.90 -0.90
CA MET A 10 12.51 6.59 -0.61
C MET A 10 11.61 6.11 -1.74
N GLY A 11 10.95 7.01 -2.47
CA GLY A 11 10.18 6.63 -3.66
C GLY A 11 11.06 5.99 -4.74
N VAL A 12 12.23 6.57 -5.00
CA VAL A 12 13.22 6.02 -5.95
C VAL A 12 13.75 4.69 -5.46
N ALA A 13 14.13 4.60 -4.18
CA ALA A 13 14.61 3.37 -3.58
C ALA A 13 13.57 2.24 -3.65
N LYS A 14 12.29 2.54 -3.41
CA LYS A 14 11.19 1.57 -3.56
C LYS A 14 10.99 1.15 -5.01
N ALA A 15 11.13 2.06 -5.97
CA ALA A 15 10.99 1.72 -7.39
C ALA A 15 12.13 0.80 -7.85
N ALA A 16 13.35 1.08 -7.41
CA ALA A 16 14.50 0.21 -7.63
C ALA A 16 14.29 -1.17 -6.97
N LEU A 17 13.79 -1.21 -5.73
CA LEU A 17 13.49 -2.46 -5.03
C LEU A 17 12.42 -3.31 -5.75
N GLU A 18 11.32 -2.70 -6.18
CA GLU A 18 10.27 -3.38 -6.96
C GLU A 18 10.84 -3.94 -8.27
N SER A 19 11.78 -3.24 -8.90
CA SER A 19 12.50 -3.77 -10.07
C SER A 19 13.38 -4.95 -9.71
N SER A 20 14.19 -4.84 -8.65
CA SER A 20 15.06 -5.93 -8.18
C SER A 20 14.28 -7.20 -7.89
N VAL A 21 13.07 -7.12 -7.34
CA VAL A 21 12.18 -8.28 -7.14
C VAL A 21 11.95 -9.05 -8.44
N ARG A 22 11.67 -8.37 -9.55
CA ARG A 22 11.44 -9.01 -10.86
C ARG A 22 12.70 -9.67 -11.41
N TYR A 23 13.84 -8.99 -11.33
CA TYR A 23 15.13 -9.53 -11.79
C TYR A 23 15.54 -10.76 -10.95
N LEU A 24 15.42 -10.67 -9.63
CA LEU A 24 15.72 -11.79 -8.72
C LEU A 24 14.75 -12.95 -8.91
N ALA A 25 13.46 -12.70 -9.11
CA ALA A 25 12.48 -13.75 -9.41
C ALA A 25 12.86 -14.53 -10.66
N ARG A 26 13.29 -13.84 -11.72
CA ARG A 26 13.79 -14.47 -12.95
C ARG A 26 15.06 -15.30 -12.67
N ASP A 27 16.04 -14.74 -11.97
CA ASP A 27 17.34 -15.38 -11.77
C ASP A 27 17.30 -16.57 -10.81
N LEU A 28 16.43 -16.52 -9.80
CA LEU A 28 16.30 -17.55 -8.77
C LEU A 28 15.19 -18.57 -9.07
N GLY A 29 14.27 -18.27 -9.99
CA GLY A 29 13.16 -19.15 -10.36
C GLY A 29 13.61 -20.52 -10.87
N VAL A 30 14.75 -20.61 -11.58
CA VAL A 30 15.33 -21.89 -12.03
C VAL A 30 15.75 -22.81 -10.88
N LYS A 31 15.91 -22.27 -9.67
CA LYS A 31 16.19 -23.01 -8.43
C LYS A 31 14.93 -23.31 -7.62
N GLY A 32 13.75 -23.01 -8.15
CA GLY A 32 12.48 -23.13 -7.42
C GLY A 32 12.30 -22.09 -6.31
N ILE A 33 13.09 -21.01 -6.29
CA ILE A 33 13.00 -19.95 -5.28
C ILE A 33 12.12 -18.82 -5.81
N ARG A 34 11.06 -18.47 -5.06
CA ARG A 34 10.14 -17.38 -5.37
C ARG A 34 10.61 -16.07 -4.70
N VAL A 35 10.38 -14.95 -5.38
CA VAL A 35 10.73 -13.61 -4.85
C VAL A 35 9.55 -12.68 -5.10
N ASN A 36 9.00 -12.07 -4.06
CA ASN A 36 7.86 -11.16 -4.14
C ASN A 36 8.07 -9.99 -3.17
N ALA A 37 7.26 -8.94 -3.30
CA ALA A 37 7.19 -7.87 -2.31
C ALA A 37 5.74 -7.58 -1.90
N ILE A 38 5.58 -7.05 -0.69
CA ILE A 38 4.32 -6.48 -0.22
C ILE A 38 4.41 -4.97 -0.26
N SER A 39 3.46 -4.35 -0.94
CA SER A 39 3.23 -2.91 -0.94
C SER A 39 2.13 -2.60 0.07
N ALA A 40 2.52 -2.44 1.33
CA ALA A 40 1.58 -2.19 2.42
C ALA A 40 1.08 -0.74 2.43
N GLY A 41 -0.16 -0.55 2.87
CA GLY A 41 -0.68 0.77 3.25
C GLY A 41 0.07 1.37 4.44
N PRO A 42 -0.20 2.64 4.80
CA PRO A 42 0.48 3.29 5.91
C PRO A 42 0.11 2.60 7.24
N ILE A 43 1.14 2.19 7.99
CA ILE A 43 1.02 1.61 9.34
C ILE A 43 1.91 2.40 10.28
N LYS A 44 1.41 2.68 11.49
CA LYS A 44 2.19 3.36 12.54
C LYS A 44 3.30 2.43 13.04
N THR A 45 4.53 2.77 12.70
CA THR A 45 5.75 2.08 13.13
C THR A 45 6.78 3.08 13.64
N LEU A 46 7.86 2.60 14.28
CA LEU A 46 8.97 3.46 14.69
C LEU A 46 9.57 4.23 13.50
N ALA A 47 9.79 3.55 12.37
CA ALA A 47 10.31 4.19 11.16
C ALA A 47 9.35 5.25 10.59
N ALA A 48 8.03 4.99 10.63
CA ALA A 48 7.03 5.92 10.13
C ALA A 48 6.92 7.20 10.99
N SER A 49 7.29 7.15 12.27
CA SER A 49 7.27 8.32 13.15
C SER A 49 8.29 9.40 12.76
N GLY A 50 9.29 9.07 11.93
CA GLY A 50 10.25 10.02 11.38
C GLY A 50 9.76 10.79 10.15
N ILE A 51 8.60 10.46 9.61
CA ILE A 51 8.02 11.13 8.43
C ILE A 51 7.15 12.29 8.90
N GLY A 52 7.47 13.51 8.46
CA GLY A 52 6.64 14.70 8.68
C GLY A 52 5.21 14.47 8.19
N ASP A 53 4.22 14.89 8.98
CA ASP A 53 2.79 14.77 8.69
C ASP A 53 2.27 13.34 8.44
N PHE A 54 2.93 12.30 8.96
CA PHE A 54 2.47 10.91 8.82
C PHE A 54 1.03 10.66 9.31
N ARG A 55 0.56 11.42 10.31
CA ARG A 55 -0.84 11.35 10.77
C ARG A 55 -1.83 11.76 9.68
N MET A 56 -1.47 12.76 8.87
CA MET A 56 -2.28 13.21 7.73
C MET A 56 -2.35 12.10 6.67
N ILE A 57 -1.22 11.44 6.38
CA ILE A 57 -1.19 10.29 5.44
C ILE A 57 -2.08 9.14 5.92
N LEU A 58 -2.00 8.78 7.21
CA LEU A 58 -2.86 7.75 7.81
C LEU A 58 -4.35 8.10 7.70
N LYS A 59 -4.71 9.35 8.02
CA LYS A 59 -6.09 9.80 7.96
C LYS A 59 -6.61 9.87 6.53
N TYR A 60 -5.78 10.34 5.61
CA TYR A 60 -6.12 10.42 4.19
C TYR A 60 -6.33 9.02 3.60
N ASN A 61 -5.48 8.05 3.95
CA ASN A 61 -5.66 6.67 3.53
C ASN A 61 -6.95 6.06 4.09
N GLU A 62 -7.22 6.24 5.39
CA GLU A 62 -8.45 5.76 6.03
C GLU A 62 -9.72 6.27 5.33
N ILE A 63 -9.77 7.56 5.00
CA ILE A 63 -10.96 8.18 4.39
C ILE A 63 -11.14 7.76 2.94
N ASN A 64 -10.04 7.67 2.19
CA ASN A 64 -10.08 7.53 0.73
C ASN A 64 -9.87 6.09 0.26
N SER A 65 -9.48 5.15 1.12
CA SER A 65 -9.36 3.74 0.73
C SER A 65 -10.75 3.12 0.53
N PRO A 66 -10.93 2.22 -0.46
CA PRO A 66 -12.18 1.49 -0.67
C PRO A 66 -12.73 0.80 0.58
N LEU A 67 -11.87 0.23 1.45
CA LEU A 67 -12.31 -0.41 2.68
C LEU A 67 -12.49 0.55 3.86
N LYS A 68 -12.30 1.86 3.66
CA LYS A 68 -12.53 2.93 4.67
C LYS A 68 -11.80 2.70 6.00
N ARG A 69 -10.61 2.12 5.93
CA ARG A 69 -9.76 1.82 7.08
C ARG A 69 -8.29 1.79 6.67
N ASN A 70 -7.41 1.96 7.66
CA ASN A 70 -6.00 1.58 7.51
C ASN A 70 -5.85 0.06 7.67
N VAL A 71 -4.80 -0.49 7.08
CA VAL A 71 -4.43 -1.90 7.30
C VAL A 71 -3.75 -2.09 8.65
N SER A 72 -3.92 -3.27 9.24
CA SER A 72 -3.23 -3.66 10.46
C SER A 72 -1.95 -4.45 10.17
N ILE A 73 -1.14 -4.71 11.21
CA ILE A 73 0.02 -5.59 11.08
C ILE A 73 -0.39 -7.04 10.80
N GLU A 74 -1.58 -7.45 11.25
CA GLU A 74 -2.16 -8.77 10.99
C GLU A 74 -2.58 -8.91 9.52
N ASP A 75 -3.18 -7.88 8.90
CA ASP A 75 -3.50 -7.90 7.46
C ASP A 75 -2.22 -8.14 6.62
N VAL A 76 -1.15 -7.41 6.94
CA VAL A 76 0.15 -7.52 6.26
C VAL A 76 0.84 -8.84 6.59
N GLY A 77 0.80 -9.28 7.85
CA GLY A 77 1.39 -10.54 8.30
C GLY A 77 0.74 -11.76 7.65
N ASN A 78 -0.59 -11.78 7.54
CA ASN A 78 -1.32 -12.85 6.86
C ASN A 78 -0.99 -12.89 5.36
N SER A 79 -0.86 -11.72 4.71
CA SER A 79 -0.45 -11.64 3.31
C SER A 79 0.99 -12.13 3.10
N ALA A 80 1.89 -11.82 4.05
CA ALA A 80 3.26 -12.33 4.04
C ALA A 80 3.29 -13.85 4.22
N MET A 81 2.49 -14.38 5.17
CA MET A 81 2.34 -15.82 5.37
C MET A 81 1.84 -16.51 4.10
N TYR A 82 0.81 -15.96 3.43
CA TYR A 82 0.35 -16.45 2.13
C TYR A 82 1.49 -16.54 1.12
N LEU A 83 2.22 -15.42 0.90
CA LEU A 83 3.31 -15.36 -0.07
C LEU A 83 4.48 -16.31 0.25
N LEU A 84 4.71 -16.61 1.53
CA LEU A 84 5.75 -17.54 1.97
C LEU A 84 5.31 -19.01 1.92
N SER A 85 4.00 -19.28 1.95
CA SER A 85 3.46 -20.64 1.96
C SER A 85 3.32 -21.26 0.56
N ASP A 86 2.98 -22.55 0.54
CA ASP A 86 2.67 -23.28 -0.69
C ASP A 86 1.41 -22.79 -1.41
N LEU A 87 0.53 -22.06 -0.72
CA LEU A 87 -0.67 -21.45 -1.32
C LEU A 87 -0.32 -20.45 -2.43
N ALA A 88 0.89 -19.91 -2.41
CA ALA A 88 1.40 -18.96 -3.39
C ALA A 88 2.46 -19.58 -4.33
N ASN A 89 2.47 -20.90 -4.52
CA ASN A 89 3.51 -21.56 -5.33
C ASN A 89 3.57 -21.12 -6.79
N GLY A 90 2.47 -20.57 -7.32
CA GLY A 90 2.42 -19.96 -8.66
C GLY A 90 2.81 -18.48 -8.72
N VAL A 91 3.19 -17.84 -7.60
CA VAL A 91 3.37 -16.38 -7.50
C VAL A 91 4.84 -16.02 -7.27
N THR A 92 5.46 -15.35 -8.24
CA THR A 92 6.83 -14.83 -8.19
C THR A 92 6.95 -13.54 -9.01
N GLY A 93 7.85 -12.65 -8.64
CA GLY A 93 8.06 -11.34 -9.27
C GLY A 93 6.98 -10.31 -8.95
N GLU A 94 6.05 -10.63 -8.05
CA GLU A 94 4.81 -9.89 -7.83
C GLU A 94 4.98 -8.80 -6.76
N ILE A 95 4.27 -7.69 -6.96
CA ILE A 95 4.14 -6.61 -5.97
C ILE A 95 2.71 -6.66 -5.40
N HIS A 96 2.54 -7.38 -4.30
CA HIS A 96 1.24 -7.61 -3.70
C HIS A 96 0.80 -6.43 -2.84
N TYR A 97 -0.26 -5.72 -3.27
CA TYR A 97 -0.79 -4.57 -2.53
C TYR A 97 -1.67 -5.01 -1.35
N VAL A 98 -1.34 -4.49 -0.16
CA VAL A 98 -2.06 -4.73 1.09
C VAL A 98 -2.31 -3.37 1.75
N ASP A 99 -3.22 -2.60 1.18
CA ASP A 99 -3.38 -1.18 1.48
C ASP A 99 -4.84 -0.72 1.53
N ALA A 100 -5.74 -1.64 1.88
CA ALA A 100 -7.17 -1.42 1.89
C ALA A 100 -7.76 -0.96 0.53
N GLY A 101 -7.04 -1.23 -0.56
CA GLY A 101 -7.41 -0.86 -1.93
C GLY A 101 -7.00 0.55 -2.33
N TYR A 102 -6.22 1.27 -1.52
CA TYR A 102 -5.87 2.66 -1.82
C TYR A 102 -5.11 2.83 -3.14
N ASN A 103 -4.30 1.86 -3.55
CA ASN A 103 -3.53 1.91 -4.78
C ASN A 103 -4.38 1.99 -6.06
N ILE A 104 -5.66 1.65 -6.03
CA ILE A 104 -6.50 1.79 -7.23
C ILE A 104 -7.12 3.20 -7.35
N MET A 105 -7.03 4.02 -6.31
CA MET A 105 -7.62 5.35 -6.29
C MET A 105 -6.84 6.29 -7.24
N GLY A 106 -7.58 6.95 -8.13
CA GLY A 106 -7.09 7.97 -9.06
C GLY A 106 -7.33 9.41 -8.60
N MET A 107 -8.25 9.61 -7.64
CA MET A 107 -8.53 10.88 -6.97
C MET A 107 -9.03 10.60 -5.54
N GLY A 108 -9.28 11.64 -4.74
CA GLY A 108 -9.94 11.48 -3.44
C GLY A 108 -11.32 10.84 -3.59
N ASP A 109 -11.71 10.01 -2.64
CA ASP A 109 -12.99 9.33 -2.68
C ASP A 109 -14.15 10.31 -2.44
N VAL A 110 -15.33 9.94 -2.92
CA VAL A 110 -16.51 10.80 -2.93
C VAL A 110 -17.71 10.15 -2.26
N GLU A 111 -18.57 10.98 -1.70
CA GLU A 111 -19.87 10.57 -1.17
C GLU A 111 -20.95 11.58 -1.57
N LYS A 112 -22.22 11.24 -1.29
CA LYS A 112 -23.33 12.18 -1.47
C LYS A 112 -23.64 12.88 -0.14
N ASN A 113 -23.73 14.20 -0.17
CA ASN A 113 -24.23 14.97 0.98
C ASN A 113 -25.76 14.86 1.10
N GLU A 114 -26.32 15.47 2.15
CA GLU A 114 -27.78 15.49 2.40
C GLU A 114 -28.58 16.14 1.25
N GLU A 115 -27.95 17.04 0.50
CA GLU A 115 -28.51 17.71 -0.68
C GLU A 115 -28.36 16.87 -1.98
N GLY A 116 -27.77 15.68 -1.90
CA GLY A 116 -27.57 14.75 -3.02
C GLY A 116 -26.40 15.09 -3.96
N GLN A 117 -25.60 16.10 -3.62
CA GLN A 117 -24.41 16.52 -4.36
C GLN A 117 -23.21 15.62 -4.05
N THR A 118 -22.38 15.36 -5.05
CA THR A 118 -21.12 14.61 -4.88
C THR A 118 -20.05 15.50 -4.26
N VAL A 119 -19.54 15.11 -3.09
CA VAL A 119 -18.50 15.82 -2.34
C VAL A 119 -17.34 14.88 -2.01
N LEU A 120 -16.14 15.43 -1.82
CA LEU A 120 -14.99 14.63 -1.39
C LEU A 120 -15.18 14.21 0.08
N CYS A 121 -14.97 12.94 0.39
CA CYS A 121 -15.05 12.42 1.77
C CYS A 121 -14.09 13.14 2.73
N TRP A 122 -12.98 13.68 2.19
CA TRP A 122 -12.00 14.45 2.98
C TRP A 122 -12.57 15.77 3.52
N ASP A 123 -13.44 16.43 2.76
CA ASP A 123 -13.96 17.75 3.14
C ASP A 123 -14.98 17.63 4.29
N ASN A 124 -15.70 16.51 4.37
CA ASN A 124 -16.65 16.23 5.45
C ASN A 124 -15.97 15.91 6.80
N GLN A 125 -14.66 15.71 6.83
CA GLN A 125 -13.90 15.45 8.07
C GLN A 125 -13.36 16.72 8.73
N LYS A 126 -13.58 17.89 8.13
CA LYS A 126 -13.20 19.20 8.67
C LYS A 126 -14.33 19.92 9.42
N GLY A 127 -15.49 19.27 9.58
CA GLY A 127 -16.63 19.72 10.39
C GLY A 127 -16.54 19.26 11.83
#